data_AF-A0ABD5VQN5-F1
#
_entry.id   AF-A0ABD5VQN5-F1
#
_cell.length_a   1.000
_cell.length_b   1.000
_cell.length_c   1.000
_cell.angle_alpha   90.00
_cell.angle_beta   90.00
_cell.angle_gamma   90.00
#
_symmetry.space_group_name_H-M   'P 1'
#
loop_
_entity.id
_entity.type
_entity.pdbx_description
1 polymer ?
#
loop_
_entity_poly.entity_id
_entity_poly.type
_entity_poly.pdbx_seq_one_letter_code
_entity_poly.pdbx_strand_id
1 'polypeptide(L)'
;MQSSRWYLGLDYLDGVAERELMGVVFPQLRVQYQEGQPVRMDVVGFYGDEQKNTSLTPGSLVGKDDDPMVFHGATLSIPSATAVAKLQSGTLNIQTGAHAQRGAGRHPVDAVLGGVNTTLDVTDIITDTSKLELAYGAADAPATTVSGAADASFKFTTPGTSSLDFQLSGVTPNEYSWNDFTNPDTDVTEQFTNHVTSVTAIAESDEASAL
;
A
#
# COMPACT_ATOMS: atom_id res chain seq x y z
N MET A 1 -2.35 -15.70 20.75
CA MET A 1 -1.11 -15.04 20.30
C MET A 1 -1.52 -13.68 19.75
N GLN A 2 -1.19 -12.59 20.43
CA GLN A 2 -1.57 -11.24 20.03
C GLN A 2 -0.48 -10.74 19.05
N SER A 3 -0.83 -10.48 17.79
CA SER A 3 0.16 -10.21 16.73
C SER A 3 0.75 -8.79 16.77
N SER A 4 0.15 -7.86 17.53
CA SER A 4 0.68 -6.50 17.76
C SER A 4 -0.06 -5.84 18.94
N ARG A 5 0.57 -4.83 19.56
CA ARG A 5 -0.05 -3.93 20.56
C ARG A 5 -0.06 -2.52 19.99
N TRP A 6 -1.21 -1.86 20.08
CA TRP A 6 -1.41 -0.52 19.53
C TRP A 6 -1.70 0.45 20.66
N TYR A 7 -0.95 1.54 20.68
CA TYR A 7 -1.05 2.56 21.70
C TYR A 7 -1.40 3.89 21.05
N LEU A 8 -2.39 4.57 21.62
CA LEU A 8 -2.83 5.88 21.18
C LEU A 8 -2.74 6.86 22.35
N GLY A 9 -2.00 7.94 22.15
CA GLY A 9 -1.87 9.04 23.09
C GLY A 9 -2.39 10.34 22.48
N LEU A 10 -3.07 11.15 23.29
CA LEU A 10 -3.44 12.51 22.96
C LEU A 10 -3.00 13.44 24.10
N ASP A 11 -2.15 14.40 23.77
CA ASP A 11 -1.87 15.54 24.63
C ASP A 11 -2.95 16.60 24.40
N TYR A 12 -3.59 17.04 25.48
CA TYR A 12 -4.54 18.15 25.47
C TYR A 12 -4.15 19.18 26.54
N LEU A 13 -4.77 20.36 26.49
CA LEU A 13 -4.32 21.54 27.25
C LEU A 13 -4.06 21.28 28.75
N ASP A 14 -4.87 20.42 29.37
CA ASP A 14 -4.87 20.17 30.81
C ASP A 14 -4.41 18.73 31.17
N GLY A 15 -3.83 17.97 30.24
CA GLY A 15 -3.33 16.63 30.52
C GLY A 15 -3.09 15.73 29.31
N VAL A 16 -2.94 14.44 29.59
CA VAL A 16 -2.68 13.40 28.59
C VAL A 16 -3.72 12.30 28.74
N ALA A 17 -4.23 11.80 27.61
CA ALA A 17 -5.07 10.62 27.56
C ALA A 17 -4.38 9.52 26.76
N GLU A 18 -4.14 8.38 27.39
CA GLU A 18 -3.48 7.23 26.78
C GLU A 18 -4.38 5.99 26.81
N ARG A 19 -4.40 5.27 25.69
CA ARG A 19 -5.19 4.06 25.50
C ARG A 19 -4.38 2.98 24.81
N GLU A 20 -4.55 1.75 25.28
CA GLU A 20 -4.08 0.56 24.59
C GLU A 20 -5.25 -0.11 23.88
N LEU A 21 -5.15 -0.28 22.56
CA LEU A 21 -6.15 -0.99 21.77
C LEU A 21 -5.84 -2.49 21.75
N MET A 22 -6.87 -3.29 22.00
CA MET A 22 -6.79 -4.74 22.02
C MET A 22 -7.56 -5.35 20.85
N GLY A 23 -6.95 -6.35 20.20
CA GLY A 23 -7.57 -7.07 19.08
C GLY A 23 -7.76 -6.17 17.86
N VAL A 24 -6.75 -5.37 17.51
CA VAL A 24 -6.79 -4.49 16.35
C VAL A 24 -6.69 -5.31 15.07
N VAL A 25 -7.58 -5.04 14.13
CA VAL A 25 -7.64 -5.66 12.80
C VAL A 25 -7.75 -4.56 11.75
N PHE A 26 -6.95 -4.66 10.69
CA PHE A 26 -6.93 -3.70 9.59
C PHE A 26 -7.60 -4.29 8.34
N PRO A 27 -8.89 -4.00 8.11
CA PRO A 27 -9.56 -4.42 6.88
C PRO A 27 -9.05 -3.73 5.63
N GLN A 28 -8.45 -2.56 5.76
CA GLN A 28 -8.04 -1.74 4.63
C GLN A 28 -6.70 -1.05 4.89
N LEU A 29 -5.86 -1.10 3.87
CA LEU A 29 -4.57 -0.43 3.80
C LEU A 29 -4.42 0.15 2.41
N ARG A 30 -4.04 1.43 2.35
CA ARG A 30 -3.76 2.12 1.09
C ARG A 30 -2.39 2.76 1.15
N VAL A 31 -1.59 2.52 0.14
CA VAL A 31 -0.27 3.14 -0.04
C VAL A 31 -0.32 4.00 -1.29
N GLN A 32 0.10 5.26 -1.17
CA GLN A 32 0.02 6.24 -2.24
C GLN A 32 1.39 6.87 -2.47
N TYR A 33 1.75 6.89 -3.74
CA TYR A 33 2.86 7.63 -4.29
C TYR A 33 2.33 8.67 -5.25
N GLN A 34 2.88 9.87 -5.15
CA GLN A 34 2.73 10.93 -6.12
C GLN A 34 4.07 11.64 -6.25
N GLU A 35 4.49 11.91 -7.49
CA GLU A 35 5.76 12.59 -7.75
C GLU A 35 5.84 13.91 -6.98
N GLY A 36 6.97 14.11 -6.29
CA GLY A 36 7.23 15.31 -5.49
C GLY A 36 6.44 15.41 -4.18
N GLN A 37 5.71 14.37 -3.77
CA GLN A 37 5.01 14.30 -2.49
C GLN A 37 5.55 13.15 -1.61
N PRO A 38 5.41 13.24 -0.27
CA PRO A 38 5.72 12.13 0.62
C PRO A 38 4.87 10.89 0.31
N VAL A 39 5.45 9.70 0.48
CA VAL A 39 4.70 8.44 0.40
C VAL A 39 3.69 8.42 1.55
N ARG A 40 2.41 8.26 1.22
CA ARG A 40 1.33 8.27 2.21
C ARG A 40 0.77 6.87 2.40
N MET A 41 0.63 6.47 3.66
CA MET A 41 -0.03 5.23 4.04
C MET A 41 -1.27 5.55 4.86
N ASP A 42 -2.44 5.15 4.36
CA ASP A 42 -3.69 5.25 5.10
C ASP A 42 -4.10 3.83 5.53
N VAL A 43 -4.26 3.63 6.84
CA VAL A 43 -4.69 2.35 7.41
C VAL A 43 -5.99 2.56 8.16
N VAL A 44 -7.00 1.76 7.85
CA VAL A 44 -8.30 1.78 8.52
C VAL A 44 -8.47 0.48 9.30
N GLY A 45 -8.80 0.61 10.58
CA GLY A 45 -8.86 -0.49 11.53
C GLY A 45 -10.10 -0.49 12.41
N PHE A 46 -10.43 -1.64 12.97
CA PHE A 46 -11.31 -1.76 14.14
C PHE A 46 -10.58 -2.50 15.26
N TYR A 47 -11.05 -2.31 16.49
CA TYR A 47 -10.50 -2.96 17.67
C TYR A 47 -11.60 -3.66 18.46
N GLY A 48 -11.22 -4.69 19.22
CA GLY A 48 -12.13 -5.45 20.08
C GLY A 48 -12.47 -4.68 21.36
N ASP A 49 -11.44 -4.22 22.05
CA ASP A 49 -11.56 -3.53 23.33
C ASP A 49 -10.40 -2.55 23.56
N GLU A 50 -10.48 -1.73 24.59
CA GLU A 50 -9.45 -0.76 24.96
C GLU A 50 -9.16 -0.79 26.46
N GLN A 51 -7.88 -0.73 26.82
CA GLN A 51 -7.47 -0.45 28.19
C GLN A 51 -7.20 1.05 28.34
N LYS A 52 -7.99 1.69 29.20
CA LYS A 52 -7.89 3.12 29.52
C LYS A 52 -6.85 3.36 30.61
N ASN A 53 -6.33 4.58 30.68
CA ASN A 53 -5.35 5.01 31.68
C ASN A 53 -4.15 4.07 31.73
N THR A 54 -3.78 3.52 30.56
CA THR A 54 -2.50 2.84 30.44
C THR A 54 -1.40 3.88 30.55
N SER A 55 -0.26 3.53 31.13
CA SER A 55 0.93 4.35 31.00
C SER A 55 1.70 3.81 29.82
N LEU A 56 1.75 4.59 28.75
CA LEU A 56 2.77 4.41 27.75
C LEU A 56 4.06 4.80 28.46
N THR A 57 4.87 3.81 28.83
CA THR A 57 6.29 4.11 28.94
C THR A 57 6.73 4.34 27.51
N PRO A 58 7.12 5.56 27.09
CA PRO A 58 7.69 5.72 25.78
C PRO A 58 8.88 4.77 25.72
N GLY A 59 8.79 3.71 24.92
CA GLY A 59 9.98 3.03 24.47
C GLY A 59 10.82 4.03 23.67
N SER A 60 12.08 3.72 23.43
CA SER A 60 12.79 4.33 22.31
C SER A 60 11.95 4.05 21.06
N LEU A 61 11.12 5.01 20.66
CA LEU A 61 10.44 5.00 19.37
C LEU A 61 11.57 4.87 18.35
N VAL A 62 11.67 3.69 17.75
CA VAL A 62 12.55 3.46 16.60
C VAL A 62 12.13 4.48 15.55
N GLY A 63 13.07 5.34 15.13
CA GLY A 63 12.82 6.40 14.15
C GLY A 63 12.14 7.68 14.66
N LYS A 64 12.13 7.97 15.98
CA LYS A 64 11.65 9.29 16.48
C LYS A 64 12.44 10.48 15.93
N ASP A 65 13.69 10.22 15.52
CA ASP A 65 14.62 11.19 14.93
C ASP A 65 14.82 10.93 13.43
N ASP A 66 14.10 9.97 12.85
CA ASP A 66 14.18 9.71 11.40
C ASP A 66 13.33 10.75 10.66
N ASP A 67 13.93 11.35 9.65
CA ASP A 67 13.19 12.19 8.73
C ASP A 67 12.06 11.35 8.13
N PRO A 68 10.80 11.85 8.13
CA PRO A 68 9.73 11.19 7.42
C PRO A 68 10.16 10.96 5.99
N MET A 69 9.57 9.96 5.36
CA MET A 69 9.93 9.53 4.03
C MET A 69 9.58 10.62 2.96
N VAL A 70 10.38 11.71 2.88
CA VAL A 70 9.99 13.00 2.27
C VAL A 70 10.39 13.12 0.80
N PHE A 71 11.32 12.30 0.29
CA PHE A 71 11.63 12.30 -1.14
C PHE A 71 12.24 10.97 -1.61
N HIS A 72 11.38 10.02 -2.00
CA HIS A 72 11.82 8.66 -2.33
C HIS A 72 11.47 8.33 -3.76
N GLY A 73 12.46 7.82 -4.48
CA GLY A 73 12.19 7.13 -5.73
C GLY A 73 11.28 5.94 -5.42
N ALA A 74 10.10 5.94 -6.04
CA ALA A 74 9.27 4.76 -6.11
C ALA A 74 9.67 4.00 -7.37
N THR A 75 9.98 2.72 -7.22
CA THR A 75 10.23 1.83 -8.36
C THR A 75 9.05 0.89 -8.46
N LEU A 76 8.39 0.90 -9.61
CA LEU A 76 7.42 -0.11 -9.98
C LEU A 76 8.01 -0.99 -11.09
N SER A 77 8.10 -2.28 -10.80
CA SER A 77 8.53 -3.29 -11.76
C SER A 77 7.39 -4.27 -12.00
N ILE A 78 6.98 -4.43 -13.25
CA ILE A 78 6.04 -5.46 -13.71
C ILE A 78 6.79 -6.24 -14.80
N PRO A 79 7.06 -7.55 -14.63
CA PRO A 79 7.72 -8.36 -15.66
C PRO A 79 6.95 -8.29 -16.97
N SER A 80 7.68 -8.29 -18.09
CA SER A 80 7.22 -8.05 -19.48
C SER A 80 6.88 -6.61 -19.88
N ALA A 81 6.74 -5.67 -18.93
CA ALA A 81 6.86 -4.24 -19.23
C ALA A 81 8.32 -3.82 -19.01
N THR A 82 8.85 -2.94 -19.86
CA THR A 82 10.06 -2.19 -19.49
C THR A 82 9.77 -1.52 -18.14
N ALA A 83 10.71 -1.55 -17.19
CA ALA A 83 10.53 -0.95 -15.87
C ALA A 83 9.83 0.41 -15.98
N VAL A 84 8.83 0.67 -15.14
CA VAL A 84 8.01 1.89 -15.22
C VAL A 84 8.92 3.09 -14.95
N ALA A 85 9.45 3.68 -16.03
CA ALA A 85 10.62 4.55 -15.95
C ALA A 85 10.28 5.98 -15.51
N LYS A 86 9.03 6.40 -15.68
CA LYS A 86 8.56 7.76 -15.40
C LYS A 86 7.24 7.76 -14.62
N LEU A 87 7.23 7.04 -13.50
CA LEU A 87 6.07 6.93 -12.61
C LEU A 87 5.65 8.32 -12.10
N GLN A 88 4.41 8.72 -12.38
CA GLN A 88 3.82 9.98 -11.93
C GLN A 88 3.02 9.78 -10.63
N SER A 89 2.26 8.68 -10.57
CA SER A 89 1.55 8.28 -9.35
C SER A 89 1.32 6.77 -9.31
N GLY A 90 1.17 6.24 -8.10
CA GLY A 90 0.87 4.83 -7.87
C GLY A 90 0.08 4.66 -6.58
N THR A 91 -1.06 3.99 -6.64
CA THR A 91 -1.88 3.67 -5.47
C THR A 91 -2.07 2.16 -5.37
N LEU A 92 -1.57 1.57 -4.28
CA LEU A 92 -1.85 0.18 -3.92
C LEU A 92 -2.97 0.17 -2.87
N ASN A 93 -4.12 -0.40 -3.23
CA ASN A 93 -5.25 -0.60 -2.33
C ASN A 93 -5.34 -2.07 -1.94
N ILE A 94 -5.23 -2.37 -0.65
CA ILE A 94 -5.40 -3.71 -0.11
C ILE A 94 -6.65 -3.71 0.77
N GLN A 95 -7.62 -4.55 0.41
CA GLN A 95 -8.82 -4.78 1.19
C GLN A 95 -8.90 -6.26 1.53
N THR A 96 -9.03 -6.58 2.81
CA THR A 96 -9.14 -7.97 3.28
C THR A 96 -10.58 -8.40 3.51
N GLY A 97 -11.54 -7.46 3.40
CA GLY A 97 -12.95 -7.69 3.70
C GLY A 97 -13.21 -8.08 5.17
N ALA A 98 -12.22 -7.89 6.05
CA ALA A 98 -12.32 -8.29 7.43
C ALA A 98 -13.44 -7.51 8.14
N HIS A 99 -14.24 -8.21 8.92
CA HIS A 99 -15.34 -7.61 9.68
C HIS A 99 -15.44 -8.24 11.07
N ALA A 100 -15.90 -7.41 12.01
CA ALA A 100 -16.15 -7.81 13.39
C ALA A 100 -17.44 -8.63 13.50
N GLN A 101 -17.37 -9.78 14.18
CA GLN A 101 -18.54 -10.52 14.62
C GLN A 101 -18.85 -10.16 16.07
N ARG A 102 -20.11 -9.76 16.32
CA ARG A 102 -20.56 -9.28 17.63
C ARG A 102 -21.56 -10.25 18.23
N GLY A 103 -21.40 -10.52 19.52
CA GLY A 103 -22.43 -11.18 20.33
C GLY A 103 -23.42 -10.16 20.90
N ALA A 104 -24.06 -10.50 22.02
CA ALA A 104 -24.98 -9.59 22.73
C ALA A 104 -24.27 -8.45 23.49
N GLY A 105 -22.93 -8.45 23.53
CA GLY A 105 -22.12 -7.43 24.19
C GLY A 105 -21.69 -6.30 23.26
N ARG A 106 -21.13 -5.23 23.84
CA ARG A 106 -20.64 -4.06 23.10
C ARG A 106 -19.33 -4.32 22.33
N HIS A 107 -18.57 -5.34 22.72
CA HIS A 107 -17.28 -5.68 22.10
C HIS A 107 -17.44 -6.79 21.05
N PRO A 108 -16.73 -6.72 19.91
CA PRO A 108 -16.55 -7.86 19.01
C PRO A 108 -16.04 -9.08 19.77
N VAL A 109 -16.59 -10.25 19.45
CA VAL A 109 -16.12 -11.53 19.98
C VAL A 109 -15.01 -12.08 19.08
N ASP A 110 -15.22 -12.00 17.76
CA ASP A 110 -14.33 -12.52 16.74
C ASP A 110 -14.18 -11.55 15.57
N ALA A 111 -13.15 -11.76 14.74
CA ALA A 111 -12.97 -11.10 13.45
C ALA A 111 -12.80 -12.17 12.37
N VAL A 112 -13.51 -12.02 11.26
CA VAL A 112 -13.47 -12.98 10.15
C VAL A 112 -13.03 -12.27 8.88
N LEU A 113 -12.18 -12.93 8.11
CA LEU A 113 -11.71 -12.45 6.81
C LEU A 113 -12.87 -12.51 5.79
N GLY A 114 -12.97 -11.48 4.96
CA GLY A 114 -13.92 -11.46 3.85
C GLY A 114 -13.25 -11.81 2.53
N GLY A 115 -13.88 -11.40 1.43
CA GLY A 115 -13.23 -11.41 0.12
C GLY A 115 -12.05 -10.44 0.13
N VAL A 116 -10.86 -10.96 -0.15
CA VAL A 116 -9.67 -10.13 -0.35
C VAL A 116 -9.74 -9.54 -1.75
N ASN A 117 -9.62 -8.22 -1.85
CA ASN A 117 -9.56 -7.48 -3.10
C ASN A 117 -8.37 -6.52 -3.05
N THR A 118 -7.46 -6.67 -4.00
CA THR A 118 -6.28 -5.81 -4.10
C THR A 118 -6.21 -5.20 -5.48
N THR A 119 -6.06 -3.88 -5.55
CA THR A 119 -5.86 -3.17 -6.81
C THR A 119 -4.57 -2.35 -6.77
N LEU A 120 -3.90 -2.30 -7.90
CA LEU A 120 -2.77 -1.40 -8.15
C LEU A 120 -3.15 -0.45 -9.28
N ASP A 121 -3.26 0.83 -8.96
CA ASP A 121 -3.60 1.91 -9.87
C ASP A 121 -2.35 2.75 -10.15
N VAL A 122 -2.00 2.93 -11.42
CA VAL A 122 -0.72 3.54 -11.82
C VAL A 122 -0.92 4.54 -12.94
N THR A 123 -0.15 5.63 -12.88
CA THR A 123 0.01 6.58 -13.98
C THR A 123 1.49 6.84 -14.22
N ASP A 124 1.93 6.74 -15.46
CA ASP A 124 3.28 7.08 -15.89
C ASP A 124 3.29 7.81 -17.25
N ILE A 125 4.42 8.46 -17.56
CA ILE A 125 4.63 9.09 -18.86
C ILE A 125 4.95 7.99 -19.87
N ILE A 126 4.25 8.00 -21.01
CA ILE A 126 4.41 6.98 -22.05
C ILE A 126 5.84 7.03 -22.61
N THR A 127 6.55 5.90 -22.53
CA THR A 127 7.86 5.73 -23.16
C THR A 127 7.91 4.64 -24.22
N ASP A 128 6.99 3.67 -24.17
CA ASP A 128 6.83 2.60 -25.14
C ASP A 128 5.36 2.10 -25.18
N THR A 129 5.09 1.00 -25.88
CA THR A 129 3.75 0.39 -25.98
C THR A 129 3.65 -0.99 -25.31
N SER A 130 4.64 -1.38 -24.51
CA SER A 130 4.70 -2.70 -23.85
C SER A 130 3.53 -2.93 -22.89
N LYS A 131 3.06 -1.88 -22.22
CA LYS A 131 1.91 -1.95 -21.31
C LYS A 131 0.58 -2.07 -22.04
N LEU A 132 0.48 -1.48 -23.24
CA LEU A 132 -0.66 -1.68 -24.12
C LEU A 132 -0.73 -3.14 -24.59
N GLU A 133 0.41 -3.71 -24.99
CA GLU A 133 0.50 -5.13 -25.35
C GLU A 133 0.12 -6.04 -24.17
N LEU A 134 0.59 -5.71 -22.95
CA LEU A 134 0.21 -6.43 -21.73
C LEU A 134 -1.30 -6.35 -21.48
N ALA A 135 -1.91 -5.17 -21.62
CA ALA A 135 -3.35 -4.97 -21.47
C ALA A 135 -4.16 -5.74 -22.53
N TYR A 136 -3.64 -5.84 -23.75
CA TYR A 136 -4.26 -6.63 -24.82
C TYR A 136 -4.02 -8.13 -24.68
N GLY A 137 -3.00 -8.55 -23.95
CA GLY A 137 -2.57 -9.95 -23.84
C GLY A 137 -1.98 -10.52 -25.14
N ALA A 138 -1.71 -9.66 -26.14
CA ALA A 138 -1.07 -9.98 -27.41
C ALA A 138 -0.59 -8.70 -28.12
N ALA A 139 0.42 -8.83 -28.97
CA ALA A 139 1.09 -7.71 -29.66
C ALA A 139 0.18 -6.94 -30.65
N ASP A 140 -0.65 -7.66 -31.40
CA ASP A 140 -1.30 -7.09 -32.60
C ASP A 140 -2.79 -6.81 -32.44
N ALA A 141 -3.46 -7.45 -31.46
CA ALA A 141 -4.90 -7.30 -31.22
C ALA A 141 -5.26 -7.81 -29.82
N PRO A 142 -6.40 -7.36 -29.24
CA PRO A 142 -6.89 -7.90 -27.98
C PRO A 142 -7.10 -9.41 -28.05
N ALA A 143 -6.46 -10.13 -27.13
CA ALA A 143 -6.65 -11.56 -26.96
C ALA A 143 -8.03 -11.84 -26.34
N THR A 144 -8.60 -13.01 -26.63
CA THR A 144 -9.86 -13.47 -26.00
C THR A 144 -9.71 -13.72 -24.50
N THR A 145 -8.48 -13.90 -24.03
CA THR A 145 -8.10 -14.05 -22.63
C THR A 145 -6.76 -13.38 -22.45
N VAL A 146 -6.65 -12.47 -21.49
CA VAL A 146 -5.36 -11.92 -21.08
C VAL A 146 -4.73 -12.93 -20.11
N SER A 147 -3.87 -13.81 -20.64
CA SER A 147 -3.01 -14.64 -19.79
C SER A 147 -1.84 -13.77 -19.35
N GLY A 148 -1.86 -13.29 -18.11
CA GLY A 148 -0.87 -12.28 -17.72
C GLY A 148 -0.68 -12.11 -16.23
N ALA A 149 -0.92 -13.16 -15.43
CA ALA A 149 -0.54 -13.16 -14.02
C ALA A 149 0.99 -13.09 -13.90
N ALA A 150 1.54 -11.88 -13.82
CA ALA A 150 2.95 -11.62 -13.55
C ALA A 150 3.14 -11.20 -12.09
N ASP A 151 4.35 -11.42 -11.56
CA ASP A 151 4.71 -10.96 -10.23
C ASP A 151 5.35 -9.58 -10.33
N ALA A 152 4.76 -8.56 -9.71
CA ALA A 152 5.29 -7.20 -9.70
C ALA A 152 5.90 -6.83 -8.34
N SER A 153 6.70 -5.77 -8.31
CA SER A 153 7.19 -5.16 -7.07
C SER A 153 6.92 -3.67 -7.09
N PHE A 154 6.32 -3.17 -6.03
CA PHE A 154 6.15 -1.74 -5.78
C PHE A 154 6.99 -1.35 -4.56
N LYS A 155 8.16 -0.75 -4.85
CA LYS A 155 9.22 -0.53 -3.88
C LYS A 155 9.47 0.95 -3.62
N PHE A 156 9.66 1.28 -2.36
CA PHE A 156 10.08 2.58 -1.85
C PHE A 156 11.44 2.47 -1.18
N THR A 157 12.35 3.38 -1.47
CA THR A 157 13.71 3.39 -0.91
C THR A 157 14.09 4.77 -0.39
N THR A 158 14.70 4.82 0.80
CA THR A 158 15.37 6.01 1.33
C THR A 158 16.87 6.02 0.98
N PRO A 159 17.50 7.20 0.94
CA PRO A 159 18.95 7.29 1.11
C PRO A 159 19.32 6.74 2.50
N GLY A 160 20.09 5.66 2.56
CA GLY A 160 20.27 4.88 3.79
C GLY A 160 19.22 3.78 3.86
N THR A 161 19.65 2.59 3.42
CA THR A 161 19.17 1.20 3.49
C THR A 161 17.71 0.82 3.83
N SER A 162 16.90 1.68 4.43
CA SER A 162 15.49 1.39 4.68
C SER A 162 14.72 1.27 3.36
N SER A 163 14.00 0.16 3.22
CA SER A 163 13.17 -0.09 2.06
C SER A 163 11.86 -0.73 2.43
N LEU A 164 10.80 -0.32 1.74
CA LEU A 164 9.48 -0.92 1.83
C LEU A 164 9.14 -1.46 0.46
N ASP A 165 9.00 -2.78 0.35
CA ASP A 165 8.72 -3.48 -0.89
C ASP A 165 7.40 -4.25 -0.77
N PHE A 166 6.46 -3.90 -1.64
CA PHE A 166 5.23 -4.66 -1.83
C PHE A 166 5.43 -5.60 -3.01
N GLN A 167 5.67 -6.87 -2.70
CA GLN A 167 5.71 -7.95 -3.68
C GLN A 167 4.27 -8.36 -4.01
N LEU A 168 3.91 -8.19 -5.27
CA LEU A 168 2.58 -8.44 -5.81
C LEU A 168 2.65 -9.68 -6.68
N SER A 169 1.74 -10.64 -6.49
CA SER A 169 1.67 -11.82 -7.35
C SER A 169 0.33 -11.93 -8.04
N GLY A 170 0.36 -12.53 -9.23
CA GLY A 170 -0.82 -12.66 -10.08
C GLY A 170 -1.45 -11.31 -10.43
N VAL A 171 -0.60 -10.35 -10.83
CA VAL A 171 -1.01 -9.03 -11.29
C VAL A 171 -1.61 -9.18 -12.67
N THR A 172 -2.90 -8.85 -12.83
CA THR A 172 -3.62 -8.96 -14.09
C THR A 172 -4.16 -7.59 -14.50
N PRO A 173 -3.94 -7.14 -15.75
CA PRO A 173 -4.51 -5.90 -16.25
C PRO A 173 -6.04 -5.91 -16.19
N ASN A 174 -6.62 -4.80 -15.75
CA ASN A 174 -8.07 -4.58 -15.70
C ASN A 174 -8.49 -3.45 -16.63
N GLU A 175 -7.84 -2.28 -16.51
CA GLU A 175 -8.13 -1.10 -17.31
C GLU A 175 -6.81 -0.49 -17.83
N TYR A 176 -6.87 0.11 -19.01
CA TYR A 176 -5.76 0.82 -19.64
C TYR A 176 -6.28 2.00 -20.45
N SER A 177 -5.64 3.16 -20.34
CA SER A 177 -5.96 4.35 -21.14
C SER A 177 -4.75 5.22 -21.41
N TRP A 178 -4.80 5.95 -22.52
CA TRP A 178 -3.89 7.07 -22.80
C TRP A 178 -4.58 8.39 -22.50
N ASN A 179 -3.85 9.31 -21.90
CA ASN A 179 -4.33 10.62 -21.49
C ASN A 179 -3.47 11.73 -22.12
N ASP A 180 -3.98 12.97 -22.09
CA ASP A 180 -3.24 14.19 -22.46
C ASP A 180 -2.72 14.28 -23.92
N PHE A 181 -3.24 13.44 -24.82
CA PHE A 181 -2.84 13.38 -26.24
C PHE A 181 -2.91 14.70 -27.02
N THR A 182 -3.80 15.60 -26.61
CA THR A 182 -4.08 16.85 -27.34
C THR A 182 -3.58 18.09 -26.62
N ASN A 183 -2.97 17.94 -25.44
CA ASN A 183 -2.50 19.06 -24.65
C ASN A 183 -1.00 19.28 -24.89
N PRO A 184 -0.60 20.35 -25.60
CA PRO A 184 0.81 20.59 -25.93
C PRO A 184 1.65 21.00 -24.71
N ASP A 185 1.03 21.36 -23.60
CA ASP A 185 1.71 21.85 -22.40
C ASP A 185 2.03 20.73 -21.40
N THR A 186 1.67 19.48 -21.70
CA THR A 186 1.82 18.32 -20.82
C THR A 186 2.43 17.13 -21.54
N ASP A 187 3.17 16.30 -20.82
CA ASP A 187 3.60 15.00 -21.34
C ASP A 187 2.40 14.05 -21.50
N VAL A 188 2.43 13.23 -22.54
CA VAL A 188 1.41 12.19 -22.76
C VAL A 188 1.60 11.10 -21.71
N THR A 189 0.54 10.78 -20.98
CA THR A 189 0.56 9.77 -19.92
C THR A 189 -0.27 8.55 -20.29
N GLU A 190 0.11 7.40 -19.72
CA GLU A 190 -0.72 6.19 -19.70
C GLU A 190 -1.16 5.91 -18.26
N GLN A 191 -2.38 5.43 -18.14
CA GLN A 191 -2.96 4.98 -16.89
C GLN A 191 -3.35 3.52 -17.03
N PHE A 192 -3.06 2.74 -16.00
CA PHE A 192 -3.46 1.35 -15.95
C PHE A 192 -3.80 0.90 -14.54
N THR A 193 -4.82 0.06 -14.45
CA THR A 193 -5.27 -0.55 -13.20
C THR A 193 -5.09 -2.05 -13.31
N ASN A 194 -4.51 -2.66 -12.29
CA ASN A 194 -4.35 -4.10 -12.19
C ASN A 194 -5.12 -4.66 -10.99
N HIS A 195 -5.68 -5.85 -11.17
CA HIS A 195 -6.09 -6.69 -10.07
C HIS A 195 -4.89 -7.51 -9.59
N VAL A 196 -4.71 -7.62 -8.27
CA VAL A 196 -3.59 -8.36 -7.66
C VAL A 196 -4.13 -9.50 -6.82
N THR A 197 -3.58 -10.70 -7.02
CA THR A 197 -4.07 -11.91 -6.32
C THR A 197 -3.56 -11.99 -4.89
N SER A 198 -2.28 -11.70 -4.66
CA SER A 198 -1.74 -11.64 -3.30
C SER A 198 -0.61 -10.64 -3.17
N VAL A 199 -0.41 -10.15 -1.94
CA VAL A 199 0.61 -9.17 -1.59
C VAL A 199 1.42 -9.65 -0.41
N THR A 200 2.74 -9.54 -0.51
CA THR A 200 3.68 -9.68 0.61
C THR A 200 4.40 -8.36 0.80
N ALA A 201 4.29 -7.78 2.01
CA ALA A 201 5.04 -6.57 2.36
C ALA A 201 6.33 -6.96 3.06
N ILE A 202 7.46 -6.45 2.57
CA ILE A 202 8.79 -6.61 3.16
C ILE A 202 9.27 -5.22 3.56
N ALA A 203 9.55 -5.04 4.84
CA ALA A 203 10.19 -3.84 5.36
C ALA A 203 11.60 -4.21 5.82
N GLU A 204 12.59 -3.55 5.25
CA GLU A 204 13.96 -3.58 5.73
C GLU A 204 14.25 -2.24 6.39
N SER A 205 14.81 -2.29 7.61
CA SER A 205 15.39 -1.13 8.27
C SER A 205 16.73 -1.53 8.87
N ASP A 206 17.65 -0.59 9.00
CA ASP A 206 18.96 -0.81 9.63
C ASP A 206 18.85 -1.19 11.13
N GLU A 207 17.66 -1.07 11.70
CA GLU A 207 17.31 -1.42 13.08
C GLU A 207 16.96 -2.91 13.28
N ALA A 208 17.03 -3.75 12.24
CA ALA A 208 16.75 -5.20 12.31
C ALA A 208 17.67 -6.00 13.29
N SER A 209 18.60 -5.32 13.98
CA SER A 209 19.47 -5.87 15.02
C SER A 209 18.94 -5.71 16.45
N ALA A 210 17.76 -5.13 16.67
CA ALA A 210 17.21 -4.88 18.01
C ALA A 210 15.90 -5.64 18.28
N LEU A 211 15.97 -6.98 18.25
CA LEU A 211 15.00 -7.88 18.89
C LEU A 211 15.71 -8.92 19.73
#